data_AF-A0A432Q0V4-F1
#
_entry.id   AF-A0A432Q0V4-F1
#
_cell.length_a   1.000
_cell.length_b   1.000
_cell.length_c   1.000
_cell.angle_alpha   90.00
_cell.angle_beta   90.00
_cell.angle_gamma   90.00
#
_symmetry.space_group_name_H-M   'P 1'
#
loop_
_entity.id
_entity.type
_entity.pdbx_description
1 polymer ?
#
loop_
_entity_poly.entity_id
_entity_poly.type
_entity_poly.pdbx_seq_one_letter_code
_entity_poly.pdbx_strand_id
1 'polypeptide(L)'
;MKKLSEKLKAYEVLKEVFNVIAIISLNRFKKTRHIVSKEYPYFERLKEVLEHLFALYPTHPLFRQREEKKISVVVFTSDLSFTRELCNRIFKSVPKFKNAEFIILGGKCKKRDFFERYKPKVISGVFTKFVDYESVFKTFEELFEKFTLKEVDSVYVVSAIPFLEKTKGEGKREEGKPKGELEVRREILYTRQARQVKVVEIGESGKIEVYVDRFLPPRIKGVYRKDLILNFEGSEEEIIKTVLKLYTEFHAKFLSLGHWNALNLQRFRTSKRIQDNLEKKIKTLKRLLSKERQEKITRELQDIVLSLLALEEKKFRDLESKGFVLEIDKDLDEKLKERIVKSLKEHFSILEVVEVEGLLGFYLRGEGKVYNCSALKQLEFFISKLISKEDLS
;
A
#
# COMPACT_ATOMS: atom_id res chain seq x y z
N MET A 1 -8.80 -13.80 -17.65
CA MET A 1 -7.32 -13.75 -17.70
C MET A 1 -6.71 -12.34 -17.84
N LYS A 2 -6.95 -11.57 -18.91
CA LYS A 2 -6.29 -10.25 -19.14
C LYS A 2 -6.43 -9.29 -17.94
N LYS A 3 -7.66 -9.09 -17.45
CA LYS A 3 -7.95 -8.26 -16.27
C LYS A 3 -7.22 -8.74 -14.99
N LEU A 4 -7.03 -10.05 -14.81
CA LEU A 4 -6.31 -10.60 -13.65
C LEU A 4 -4.81 -10.38 -13.76
N SER A 5 -4.25 -10.54 -14.96
CA SER A 5 -2.84 -10.25 -15.25
C SER A 5 -2.51 -8.77 -15.05
N GLU A 6 -3.37 -7.87 -15.52
CA GLU A 6 -3.23 -6.42 -15.30
C GLU A 6 -3.28 -6.07 -13.81
N LYS A 7 -4.24 -6.65 -13.06
CA LYS A 7 -4.30 -6.48 -11.59
C LYS A 7 -3.05 -7.01 -10.88
N LEU A 8 -2.53 -8.15 -11.32
CA LEU A 8 -1.31 -8.75 -10.75
C LEU A 8 -0.12 -7.81 -10.94
N LYS A 9 0.12 -7.33 -12.17
CA LYS A 9 1.19 -6.37 -12.48
C LYS A 9 1.04 -5.09 -11.65
N ALA A 10 -0.18 -4.56 -11.56
CA ALA A 10 -0.44 -3.37 -10.75
C ALA A 10 -0.10 -3.59 -9.27
N TYR A 11 -0.44 -4.76 -8.70
CA TYR A 11 -0.13 -5.06 -7.30
C TYR A 11 1.37 -5.29 -7.07
N GLU A 12 2.08 -5.88 -8.01
CA GLU A 12 3.54 -6.03 -7.95
C GLU A 12 4.24 -4.66 -7.97
N VAL A 13 3.85 -3.76 -8.88
CA VAL A 13 4.35 -2.37 -8.92
C VAL A 13 4.03 -1.64 -7.62
N LEU A 14 2.81 -1.77 -7.09
CA LEU A 14 2.46 -1.15 -5.81
C LEU A 14 3.32 -1.69 -4.65
N LYS A 15 3.64 -2.99 -4.62
CA LYS A 15 4.50 -3.59 -3.59
C LYS A 15 5.89 -2.95 -3.60
N GLU A 16 6.44 -2.70 -4.77
CA GLU A 16 7.73 -2.02 -4.96
C GLU A 16 7.68 -0.55 -4.52
N VAL A 17 6.65 0.18 -4.93
CA VAL A 17 6.44 1.58 -4.50
C VAL A 17 6.39 1.68 -2.97
N PHE A 18 5.63 0.81 -2.31
CA PHE A 18 5.57 0.79 -0.84
C PHE A 18 6.90 0.35 -0.21
N ASN A 19 7.73 -0.43 -0.90
CA ASN A 19 9.08 -0.76 -0.45
C ASN A 19 9.97 0.47 -0.39
N VAL A 20 9.97 1.25 -1.46
CA VAL A 20 10.72 2.51 -1.55
C VAL A 20 10.26 3.47 -0.47
N ILE A 21 8.94 3.61 -0.26
CA ILE A 21 8.41 4.45 0.83
C ILE A 21 8.90 3.98 2.20
N ALA A 22 8.89 2.67 2.45
CA ALA A 22 9.37 2.10 3.71
C ALA A 22 10.85 2.43 3.92
N ILE A 23 11.70 2.17 2.93
CA ILE A 23 13.15 2.42 3.00
C ILE A 23 13.44 3.91 3.21
N ILE A 24 12.79 4.81 2.45
CA ILE A 24 12.96 6.26 2.61
C ILE A 24 12.58 6.70 4.02
N SER A 25 11.47 6.19 4.56
CA SER A 25 10.99 6.56 5.89
C SER A 25 11.94 6.04 6.98
N LEU A 26 12.46 4.83 6.81
CA LEU A 26 13.45 4.24 7.72
C LEU A 26 14.77 5.00 7.70
N ASN A 27 15.26 5.41 6.53
CA ASN A 27 16.49 6.19 6.40
C ASN A 27 16.37 7.57 7.05
N ARG A 28 15.20 8.22 6.91
CA ARG A 28 14.90 9.48 7.59
C ARG A 28 14.92 9.32 9.11
N PHE A 29 14.26 8.28 9.63
CA PHE A 29 14.28 7.95 11.05
C PHE A 29 15.71 7.74 11.57
N LYS A 30 16.54 6.99 10.83
CA LYS A 30 17.95 6.76 11.19
C LYS A 30 18.78 8.05 11.18
N LYS A 31 18.58 8.94 10.20
CA LYS A 31 19.33 10.20 10.08
C LYS A 31 19.17 11.08 11.32
N THR A 32 17.97 11.14 11.88
CA THR A 32 17.69 12.00 13.03
C THR A 32 18.49 11.65 14.27
N ARG A 33 18.81 10.37 14.46
CA ARG A 33 19.66 9.91 15.57
C ARG A 33 20.98 10.68 15.63
N HIS A 34 21.60 10.95 14.49
CA HIS A 34 22.83 11.72 14.45
C HIS A 34 22.64 13.20 14.81
N ILE A 35 21.51 13.80 14.43
CA ILE A 35 21.19 15.19 14.77
C ILE A 35 21.01 15.31 16.28
N VAL A 36 20.18 14.44 16.86
CA VAL A 36 19.90 14.51 18.30
C VAL A 36 21.15 14.18 19.10
N SER A 37 21.94 13.17 18.72
CA SER A 37 23.19 12.85 19.42
C SER A 37 24.20 14.00 19.48
N LYS A 38 24.16 14.94 18.52
CA LYS A 38 25.07 16.09 18.49
C LYS A 38 24.55 17.27 19.32
N GLU A 39 23.26 17.56 19.23
CA GLU A 39 22.68 18.77 19.82
C GLU A 39 22.08 18.55 21.22
N TYR A 40 21.67 17.33 21.54
CA TYR A 40 21.00 17.04 22.81
C TYR A 40 21.85 17.30 24.07
N PRO A 41 23.18 17.04 24.07
CA PRO A 41 24.01 17.39 25.23
C PRO A 41 23.95 18.88 25.58
N TYR A 42 23.88 19.76 24.58
CA TYR A 42 23.73 21.20 24.80
C TYR A 42 22.38 21.52 25.45
N PHE A 43 21.30 20.91 24.98
CA PHE A 43 19.97 21.08 25.55
C PHE A 43 19.85 20.53 26.98
N GLU A 44 20.51 19.41 27.29
CA GLU A 44 20.63 18.94 28.67
C GLU A 44 21.30 20.01 29.53
N ARG A 45 22.47 20.53 29.13
CA ARG A 45 23.15 21.59 29.89
C ARG A 45 22.29 22.84 30.07
N LEU A 46 21.60 23.29 29.02
CA LEU A 46 20.69 24.43 29.10
C LEU A 46 19.55 24.18 30.10
N LYS A 47 19.00 22.97 30.10
CA LYS A 47 18.00 22.55 31.07
C LYS A 47 18.56 22.54 32.50
N GLU A 48 19.79 22.06 32.71
CA GLU A 48 20.44 22.08 34.03
C GLU A 48 20.61 23.51 34.56
N VAL A 49 21.03 24.44 33.69
CA VAL A 49 21.14 25.87 34.04
C VAL A 49 19.77 26.43 34.41
N LEU A 50 18.73 26.12 33.63
CA LEU A 50 17.37 26.60 33.89
C LEU A 50 16.77 26.00 35.18
N GLU A 51 17.05 24.74 35.48
CA GLU A 51 16.69 24.08 36.76
C GLU A 51 17.38 24.75 37.95
N HIS A 52 18.61 25.19 37.77
CA HIS A 52 19.35 25.93 38.79
C HIS A 52 18.81 27.35 38.99
N LEU A 53 18.55 28.08 37.90
CA LEU A 53 17.92 29.40 37.94
C LEU A 53 16.54 29.37 38.62
N PHE A 54 15.74 28.34 38.33
CA PHE A 54 14.46 28.15 39.00
C PHE A 54 14.61 27.91 40.52
N ALA A 55 15.67 27.19 40.94
CA ALA A 55 15.94 26.96 42.35
C ALA A 55 16.34 28.25 43.09
N LEU A 56 17.07 29.14 42.41
CA LEU A 56 17.48 30.45 42.94
C LEU A 56 16.32 31.46 42.97
N TYR A 57 15.52 31.51 41.91
CA TYR A 57 14.46 32.51 41.71
C TYR A 57 13.08 31.86 41.48
N PRO A 58 12.57 31.06 42.44
CA PRO A 58 11.32 30.31 42.25
C PRO A 58 10.07 31.21 42.12
N THR A 59 10.16 32.46 42.60
CA THR A 59 9.07 33.45 42.58
C THR A 59 8.97 34.20 41.26
N HIS A 60 9.87 33.98 40.31
CA HIS A 60 9.92 34.72 39.05
C HIS A 60 8.60 34.58 38.23
N PRO A 61 8.05 35.67 37.66
CA PRO A 61 6.75 35.66 36.96
C PRO A 61 6.64 34.68 35.78
N LEU A 62 7.76 34.35 35.12
CA LEU A 62 7.82 33.37 34.01
C LEU A 62 7.83 31.90 34.47
N PHE A 63 8.16 31.66 35.75
CA PHE A 63 8.19 30.33 36.37
C PHE A 63 6.91 30.00 37.13
N ARG A 64 6.18 31.03 37.58
CA ARG A 64 4.96 30.85 38.36
C ARG A 64 3.82 30.30 37.51
N GLN A 65 3.24 29.19 37.98
CA GLN A 65 1.98 28.70 37.45
C GLN A 65 0.84 29.63 37.87
N ARG A 66 0.12 30.17 36.88
CA ARG A 66 -1.04 31.04 37.06
C ARG A 66 -2.33 30.23 36.91
N GLU A 67 -3.47 30.84 37.24
CA GLU A 67 -4.77 30.27 36.91
C GLU A 67 -4.94 30.20 35.37
N GLU A 68 -5.29 29.03 34.85
CA GLU A 68 -5.38 28.78 33.41
C GLU A 68 -6.70 29.30 32.83
N LYS A 69 -6.80 30.62 32.57
CA LYS A 69 -7.99 31.24 31.98
C LYS A 69 -7.92 31.26 30.46
N LYS A 70 -6.75 31.59 29.91
CA LYS A 70 -6.46 31.60 28.47
C LYS A 70 -5.39 30.57 28.14
N ILE A 71 -5.75 29.57 27.36
CA ILE A 71 -4.89 28.43 27.05
C ILE A 71 -4.61 28.41 25.55
N SER A 72 -3.35 28.21 25.15
CA SER A 72 -3.00 27.90 23.76
C SER A 72 -2.51 26.45 23.66
N VAL A 73 -3.01 25.71 22.69
CA VAL A 73 -2.62 24.31 22.46
C VAL A 73 -2.06 24.16 21.06
N VAL A 74 -0.77 23.83 20.98
CA VAL A 74 -0.09 23.49 19.73
C VAL A 74 -0.19 22.00 19.50
N VAL A 75 -0.78 21.58 18.38
CA VAL A 75 -0.97 20.19 18.03
C VAL A 75 -0.13 19.85 16.80
N PHE A 76 0.88 19.01 16.98
CA PHE A 76 1.66 18.50 15.86
C PHE A 76 0.91 17.36 15.20
N THR A 77 0.66 17.49 13.90
CA THR A 77 0.02 16.44 13.08
C THR A 77 0.92 16.12 11.87
N SER A 78 0.41 16.00 10.66
CA SER A 78 1.23 15.52 9.54
C SER A 78 0.93 16.26 8.25
N ASP A 79 1.97 16.47 7.43
CA ASP A 79 1.84 16.77 6.00
C ASP A 79 2.10 15.53 5.12
N LEU A 80 2.52 14.41 5.73
CA LEU A 80 2.85 13.17 5.04
C LEU A 80 1.61 12.29 4.82
N SER A 81 1.65 11.48 3.75
CA SER A 81 0.69 10.39 3.55
C SER A 81 0.98 9.20 4.48
N PHE A 82 -0.02 8.33 4.68
CA PHE A 82 0.09 7.07 5.42
C PHE A 82 0.40 7.23 6.93
N THR A 83 -0.01 8.35 7.51
CA THR A 83 0.16 8.69 8.94
C THR A 83 -1.17 8.83 9.69
N ARG A 84 -2.31 8.55 9.04
CA ARG A 84 -3.67 8.79 9.57
C ARG A 84 -3.91 8.11 10.93
N GLU A 85 -3.39 6.91 11.13
CA GLU A 85 -3.53 6.17 12.40
C GLU A 85 -2.91 6.94 13.58
N LEU A 86 -1.73 7.53 13.38
CA LEU A 86 -1.05 8.36 14.38
C LEU A 86 -1.78 9.69 14.59
N CYS A 87 -2.21 10.36 13.51
CA CYS A 87 -3.02 11.58 13.62
C CYS A 87 -4.30 11.36 14.43
N ASN A 88 -4.98 10.22 14.24
CA ASN A 88 -6.18 9.89 15.02
C ASN A 88 -5.86 9.70 16.50
N ARG A 89 -4.72 9.10 16.85
CA ARG A 89 -4.26 8.99 18.24
C ARG A 89 -3.96 10.36 18.83
N ILE A 90 -3.28 11.23 18.07
CA ILE A 90 -2.97 12.61 18.47
C ILE A 90 -4.27 13.36 18.81
N PHE A 91 -5.23 13.40 17.89
CA PHE A 91 -6.51 14.08 18.12
C PHE A 91 -7.33 13.52 19.29
N LYS A 92 -7.15 12.22 19.64
CA LYS A 92 -7.79 11.63 20.82
C LYS A 92 -7.14 12.08 22.13
N SER A 93 -5.83 12.36 22.11
CA SER A 93 -5.06 12.80 23.27
C SER A 93 -5.09 14.32 23.48
N VAL A 94 -5.62 15.10 22.54
CA VAL A 94 -5.75 16.55 22.71
C VAL A 94 -6.64 16.87 23.92
N PRO A 95 -6.15 17.66 24.90
CA PRO A 95 -6.95 18.09 26.04
C PRO A 95 -8.21 18.85 25.62
N LYS A 96 -9.34 18.56 26.25
CA LYS A 96 -10.65 19.17 25.94
C LYS A 96 -10.87 20.44 26.78
N PHE A 97 -10.04 21.45 26.58
CA PHE A 97 -10.23 22.75 27.23
C PHE A 97 -11.42 23.50 26.60
N LYS A 98 -12.24 24.18 27.43
CA LYS A 98 -13.39 24.97 26.96
C LYS A 98 -12.96 26.28 26.28
N ASN A 99 -11.94 26.95 26.82
CA ASN A 99 -11.42 28.25 26.35
C ASN A 99 -9.96 28.09 25.91
N ALA A 100 -9.72 27.40 24.79
CA ALA A 100 -8.38 27.23 24.25
C ALA A 100 -8.29 27.64 22.78
N GLU A 101 -7.24 28.37 22.44
CA GLU A 101 -6.81 28.61 21.07
C GLU A 101 -6.01 27.40 20.58
N PHE A 102 -6.37 26.84 19.44
CA PHE A 102 -5.68 25.68 18.88
C PHE A 102 -4.86 26.07 17.64
N ILE A 103 -3.58 25.69 17.64
CA ILE A 103 -2.67 25.85 16.51
C ILE A 103 -2.22 24.47 16.05
N ILE A 104 -2.48 24.12 14.79
CA ILE A 104 -2.06 22.85 14.20
C ILE A 104 -0.83 23.08 13.34
N LEU A 105 0.25 22.35 13.63
CA LEU A 105 1.39 22.22 12.73
C LEU A 105 1.24 20.92 11.93
N GLY A 106 1.15 21.03 10.60
CA GLY A 106 0.86 19.93 9.68
C GLY A 106 -0.59 19.99 9.14
N GLY A 107 -0.75 20.21 7.84
CA GLY A 107 -2.04 20.57 7.26
C GLY A 107 -2.88 19.41 6.72
N LYS A 108 -2.30 18.20 6.59
CA LYS A 108 -2.95 17.09 5.87
C LYS A 108 -3.94 16.31 6.73
N CYS A 109 -3.73 16.27 8.04
CA CYS A 109 -4.60 15.57 8.96
C CYS A 109 -5.74 16.48 9.45
N LYS A 110 -6.95 16.26 8.92
CA LYS A 110 -8.15 17.02 9.31
C LYS A 110 -9.18 16.09 9.95
N LYS A 111 -9.66 16.46 11.14
CA LYS A 111 -10.75 15.78 11.85
C LYS A 111 -11.94 16.71 11.92
N ARG A 112 -13.01 16.37 11.18
CA ARG A 112 -14.20 17.24 10.97
C ARG A 112 -14.70 17.87 12.26
N ASP A 113 -15.08 17.04 13.24
CA ASP A 113 -15.65 17.51 14.51
C ASP A 113 -14.71 18.46 15.28
N PHE A 114 -13.39 18.24 15.19
CA PHE A 114 -12.41 19.09 15.86
C PHE A 114 -12.30 20.47 15.17
N PHE A 115 -12.29 20.48 13.84
CA PHE A 115 -12.18 21.70 13.05
C PHE A 115 -13.45 22.56 13.12
N GLU A 116 -14.62 21.92 13.09
CA GLU A 116 -15.91 22.61 13.23
C GLU A 116 -16.06 23.23 14.63
N ARG A 117 -15.64 22.52 15.68
CA ARG A 117 -15.77 22.97 17.06
C ARG A 117 -14.76 24.06 17.45
N TYR A 118 -13.49 23.88 17.11
CA TYR A 118 -12.40 24.72 17.64
C TYR A 118 -11.79 25.68 16.62
N LYS A 119 -12.11 25.53 15.32
CA LYS A 119 -11.61 26.39 14.23
C LYS A 119 -10.09 26.71 14.36
N PRO A 120 -9.23 25.69 14.43
CA PRO A 120 -7.81 25.88 14.72
C PRO A 120 -7.09 26.67 13.62
N LYS A 121 -6.08 27.46 13.99
CA LYS A 121 -5.10 28.03 13.04
C LYS A 121 -4.24 26.88 12.50
N VAL A 122 -4.15 26.71 11.18
CA VAL A 122 -3.39 25.60 10.57
C VAL A 122 -2.17 26.15 9.83
N ILE A 123 -1.00 25.61 10.15
CA ILE A 123 0.25 25.88 9.46
C ILE A 123 0.66 24.59 8.75
N SER A 124 0.55 24.58 7.42
CA SER A 124 0.90 23.45 6.57
C SER A 124 2.37 23.48 6.15
N GLY A 125 2.92 22.34 5.74
CA GLY A 125 4.28 22.25 5.20
C GLY A 125 5.38 22.06 6.26
N VAL A 126 5.01 22.02 7.54
CA VAL A 126 5.94 21.90 8.67
C VAL A 126 6.63 20.53 8.71
N PHE A 127 5.90 19.46 8.43
CA PHE A 127 6.39 18.07 8.57
C PHE A 127 6.38 17.34 7.22
N THR A 128 7.29 17.73 6.32
CA THR A 128 7.36 17.19 4.95
C THR A 128 8.59 16.29 4.75
N LYS A 129 9.43 16.58 3.73
CA LYS A 129 10.72 15.91 3.51
C LYS A 129 11.70 16.25 4.63
N PHE A 130 11.59 17.44 5.19
CA PHE A 130 12.33 17.93 6.34
C PHE A 130 11.35 18.60 7.32
N VAL A 131 11.87 18.96 8.49
CA VAL A 131 11.14 19.82 9.43
C VAL A 131 11.40 21.27 9.01
N ASP A 132 10.35 22.04 8.81
CA ASP A 132 10.45 23.49 8.65
C ASP A 132 10.57 24.13 10.04
N TYR A 133 11.81 24.33 10.48
CA TYR A 133 12.09 24.92 11.78
C TYR A 133 11.72 26.41 11.84
N GLU A 134 11.70 27.12 10.72
CA GLU A 134 11.35 28.54 10.69
C GLU A 134 9.90 28.75 11.14
N SER A 135 8.95 28.01 10.55
CA SER A 135 7.55 28.03 10.97
C SER A 135 7.36 27.57 12.42
N VAL A 136 8.14 26.58 12.87
CA VAL A 136 8.11 26.11 14.27
C VAL A 136 8.56 27.23 15.21
N PHE A 137 9.75 27.80 15.00
CA PHE A 137 10.31 28.83 15.86
C PHE A 137 9.43 30.07 15.90
N LYS A 138 8.98 30.57 14.74
CA LYS A 138 8.04 31.69 14.68
C LYS A 138 6.78 31.45 15.52
N THR A 139 6.19 30.25 15.44
CA THR A 139 4.99 29.91 16.22
C THR A 139 5.27 29.94 17.73
N PHE A 140 6.39 29.38 18.17
CA PHE A 140 6.74 29.32 19.59
C PHE A 140 7.25 30.65 20.14
N GLU A 141 7.93 31.46 19.33
CA GLU A 141 8.30 32.84 19.66
C GLU A 141 7.05 33.71 19.86
N GLU A 142 6.08 33.66 18.93
CA GLU A 142 4.78 34.35 19.08
C GLU A 142 4.09 33.95 20.40
N LEU A 143 4.08 32.65 20.74
CA LEU A 143 3.47 32.16 21.98
C LEU A 143 4.25 32.57 23.23
N PHE A 144 5.58 32.62 23.16
CA PHE A 144 6.44 33.06 24.25
C PHE A 144 6.22 34.54 24.58
N GLU A 145 6.11 35.39 23.57
CA GLU A 145 5.82 36.81 23.76
C GLU A 145 4.41 37.01 24.33
N LYS A 146 3.39 36.32 23.80
CA LYS A 146 2.03 36.32 24.36
C LYS A 146 1.99 35.90 25.83
N PHE A 147 2.77 34.88 26.21
CA PHE A 147 2.89 34.42 27.59
C PHE A 147 3.56 35.47 28.50
N THR A 148 4.63 36.10 28.00
CA THR A 148 5.35 37.18 28.70
C THR A 148 4.44 38.38 28.95
N LEU A 149 3.64 38.77 27.96
CA LEU A 149 2.64 39.84 28.04
C LEU A 149 1.37 39.46 28.83
N LYS A 150 1.29 38.22 29.36
CA LYS A 150 0.14 37.68 30.10
C LYS A 150 -1.15 37.62 29.28
N GLU A 151 -1.04 37.57 27.95
CA GLU A 151 -2.17 37.33 27.05
C GLU A 151 -2.60 35.85 27.06
N VAL A 152 -1.65 34.94 27.32
CA VAL A 152 -1.86 33.51 27.46
C VAL A 152 -1.30 33.06 28.80
N ASP A 153 -2.05 32.27 29.55
CA ASP A 153 -1.66 31.78 30.88
C ASP A 153 -0.89 30.46 30.83
N SER A 154 -1.18 29.63 29.82
CA SER A 154 -0.47 28.36 29.60
C SER A 154 -0.45 27.94 28.14
N VAL A 155 0.66 27.30 27.76
CA VAL A 155 0.85 26.70 26.44
C VAL A 155 1.06 25.21 26.60
N TYR A 156 0.24 24.43 25.91
CA TYR A 156 0.38 22.98 25.82
C TYR A 156 0.83 22.56 24.43
N VAL A 157 1.67 21.52 24.36
CA VAL A 157 2.10 20.93 23.10
C VAL A 157 1.68 19.47 23.07
N VAL A 158 0.94 19.09 22.04
CA VAL A 158 0.59 17.69 21.75
C VAL A 158 1.47 17.22 20.60
N SER A 159 2.39 16.33 20.90
CA SER A 159 3.32 15.76 19.92
C SER A 159 3.38 14.24 20.03
N ALA A 160 4.12 13.58 19.15
CA ALA A 160 4.25 12.14 19.13
C ALA A 160 5.73 11.83 19.20
N ILE A 161 6.15 10.91 20.06
CA ILE A 161 7.57 10.62 20.26
C ILE A 161 7.75 9.11 20.17
N PRO A 162 8.77 8.63 19.44
CA PRO A 162 9.10 7.22 19.45
C PRO A 162 9.92 6.89 20.71
N PHE A 163 9.65 5.74 21.33
CA PHE A 163 10.38 5.19 22.48
C PHE A 163 10.87 3.77 22.16
N LEU A 164 12.01 3.37 22.72
CA LEU A 164 12.46 1.97 22.71
C LEU A 164 11.93 1.28 23.96
N GLU A 165 11.17 0.20 23.78
CA GLU A 165 10.91 -0.72 24.89
C GLU A 165 11.98 -1.81 24.90
N LYS A 166 12.71 -1.92 26.01
CA LYS A 166 13.52 -3.10 26.31
C LYS A 166 12.58 -4.19 26.81
N THR A 167 12.22 -5.15 25.96
CA THR A 167 11.76 -6.46 26.45
C THR A 167 12.95 -7.14 27.10
N LYS A 168 13.01 -7.16 28.44
CA LYS A 168 13.84 -8.15 29.15
C LYS A 168 13.24 -9.52 28.88
N GLY A 169 13.78 -10.27 27.92
CA GLY A 169 13.78 -11.73 27.93
C GLY A 169 15.23 -12.12 28.19
N GLU A 170 15.55 -13.00 29.14
CA GLU A 170 15.18 -14.42 29.09
C GLU A 170 14.55 -14.91 30.41
N GLY A 171 13.58 -15.83 30.30
CA GLY A 171 12.99 -16.53 31.43
C GLY A 171 11.52 -16.88 31.19
N LYS A 172 11.19 -18.17 31.28
CA LYS A 172 9.86 -18.76 31.06
C LYS A 172 8.73 -17.97 31.73
N ARG A 173 7.55 -17.99 31.12
CA ARG A 173 6.29 -17.67 31.82
C ARG A 173 6.18 -18.58 33.04
N GLU A 174 6.35 -18.03 34.22
CA GLU A 174 5.75 -18.57 35.43
C GLU A 174 4.43 -17.81 35.65
N GLU A 175 3.32 -18.56 35.60
CA GLU A 175 2.01 -18.06 35.95
C GLU A 175 1.96 -17.75 37.47
N GLY A 176 1.30 -16.65 37.85
CA GLY A 176 0.78 -16.50 39.22
C GLY A 176 1.36 -15.39 40.11
N LYS A 177 2.22 -14.47 39.65
CA LYS A 177 2.60 -13.30 40.48
C LYS A 177 1.85 -12.02 40.08
N PRO A 178 1.25 -11.28 41.03
CA PRO A 178 0.61 -10.01 40.73
C PRO A 178 1.64 -9.02 40.18
N LYS A 179 1.22 -8.19 39.21
CA LYS A 179 2.02 -7.09 38.65
C LYS A 179 2.39 -6.11 39.77
N GLY A 180 3.54 -6.31 40.42
CA GLY A 180 4.25 -5.21 41.04
C GLY A 180 4.55 -4.19 39.97
N GLU A 181 4.31 -2.90 40.23
CA GLU A 181 4.63 -1.81 39.32
C GLU A 181 6.11 -1.89 38.95
N LEU A 182 6.39 -2.46 37.78
CA LEU A 182 7.70 -2.43 37.17
C LEU A 182 8.04 -0.96 36.94
N GLU A 183 9.01 -0.46 37.69
CA GLU A 183 9.60 0.85 37.48
C GLU A 183 10.32 0.83 36.12
N VAL A 184 9.56 1.08 35.05
CA VAL A 184 10.08 1.14 33.69
C VAL A 184 10.97 2.36 33.59
N ARG A 185 12.29 2.19 33.56
CA ARG A 185 13.23 3.24 33.12
C ARG A 185 12.97 3.52 31.65
N ARG A 186 12.18 4.55 31.39
CA ARG A 186 11.76 5.03 30.06
C ARG A 186 12.83 5.97 29.52
N GLU A 187 13.64 5.49 28.60
CA GLU A 187 14.57 6.37 27.87
C GLU A 187 13.87 6.86 26.60
N ILE A 188 13.81 8.18 26.41
CA ILE A 188 13.53 8.76 25.10
C ILE A 188 14.59 8.19 24.15
N LEU A 189 14.24 7.91 22.88
CA LEU A 189 15.14 7.29 21.88
C LEU A 189 16.50 7.98 21.68
N TYR A 190 16.71 9.12 22.34
CA TYR A 190 17.86 9.98 22.24
C TYR A 190 18.56 10.29 23.57
N THR A 191 18.08 9.76 24.70
CA THR A 191 18.65 10.05 26.02
C THR A 191 19.39 8.85 26.58
N ARG A 192 20.70 8.82 26.35
CA ARG A 192 21.75 8.85 27.40
C ARG A 192 23.01 8.17 26.87
N GLN A 193 24.10 8.91 27.02
CA GLN A 193 25.49 8.56 26.75
C GLN A 193 25.96 8.74 25.30
N ALA A 194 26.79 9.78 25.14
CA ALA A 194 27.67 10.02 24.00
C ALA A 194 28.78 8.95 23.83
N ARG A 195 28.56 7.71 24.29
CA ARG A 195 29.46 6.58 24.03
C ARG A 195 28.60 5.37 23.72
N GLN A 196 28.65 4.98 22.45
CA GLN A 196 27.97 3.82 21.85
C GLN A 196 26.45 3.85 21.94
N VAL A 197 25.85 4.55 20.99
CA VAL A 197 24.43 4.32 20.69
C VAL A 197 24.31 2.91 20.10
N LYS A 198 23.64 2.00 20.82
CA LYS A 198 23.44 0.61 20.39
C LYS A 198 22.62 0.58 19.09
N VAL A 199 23.01 -0.28 18.14
CA VAL A 199 22.22 -0.51 16.91
C VAL A 199 20.90 -1.14 17.33
N VAL A 200 19.78 -0.67 16.79
CA VAL A 200 18.47 -1.32 16.99
C VAL A 200 18.57 -2.71 16.37
N GLU A 201 18.67 -3.75 17.19
CA GLU A 201 18.72 -5.14 16.76
C GLU A 201 17.33 -5.60 16.28
N ILE A 202 17.30 -6.62 15.41
CA ILE A 202 16.07 -7.21 14.88
C ILE A 202 15.32 -7.89 16.05
N GLY A 203 14.35 -7.18 16.65
CA GLY A 203 13.60 -7.65 17.82
C GLY A 203 13.09 -6.54 18.75
N GLU A 204 13.67 -5.33 18.68
CA GLU A 204 13.21 -4.19 19.49
C GLU A 204 11.95 -3.53 18.89
N SER A 205 10.84 -3.51 19.64
CA SER A 205 9.61 -2.86 19.18
C SER A 205 9.54 -1.41 19.65
N GLY A 206 9.89 -0.46 18.78
CA GLY A 206 9.81 0.96 19.12
C GLY A 206 8.37 1.46 19.25
N LYS A 207 7.82 1.71 20.44
CA LYS A 207 6.45 2.24 20.57
C LYS A 207 6.43 3.72 20.17
N ILE A 208 5.31 4.16 19.59
CA ILE A 208 5.03 5.58 19.39
C ILE A 208 4.02 5.96 20.44
N GLU A 209 4.34 6.95 21.27
CA GLU A 209 3.41 7.50 22.25
C GLU A 209 3.07 8.94 21.90
N VAL A 210 1.85 9.35 22.25
CA VAL A 210 1.44 10.74 22.11
C VAL A 210 1.73 11.42 23.43
N TYR A 211 2.56 12.44 23.38
CA TYR A 211 2.99 13.21 24.53
C TYR A 211 2.21 14.53 24.58
N VAL A 212 1.61 14.81 25.74
CA VAL A 212 0.97 16.09 26.03
C VAL A 212 1.83 16.79 27.07
N ASP A 213 2.56 17.80 26.62
CA ASP A 213 3.45 18.57 27.48
C ASP A 213 2.84 19.91 27.85
N ARG A 214 3.09 20.37 29.07
CA ARG A 214 2.91 21.79 29.40
C ARG A 214 4.22 22.50 29.07
N PHE A 215 4.21 23.18 27.93
CA PHE A 215 5.37 23.85 27.38
C PHE A 215 5.66 25.18 28.10
N LEU A 216 4.63 25.97 28.39
CA LEU A 216 4.73 27.19 29.20
C LEU A 216 3.60 27.26 30.25
N PRO A 217 3.89 27.72 31.49
CA PRO A 217 5.23 27.73 32.07
C PRO A 217 5.79 26.30 32.13
N PRO A 218 7.11 26.11 31.92
CA PRO A 218 7.70 24.79 31.86
C PRO A 218 7.65 24.09 33.22
N ARG A 219 7.43 22.77 33.22
CA ARG A 219 7.45 21.96 34.46
C ARG A 219 8.89 21.63 34.86
N ILE A 220 9.54 22.59 35.50
CA ILE A 220 10.93 22.49 35.92
C ILE A 220 10.98 22.12 37.40
N LYS A 221 11.83 21.15 37.74
CA LYS A 221 12.16 20.87 39.15
C LYS A 221 13.33 21.76 39.53
N GLY A 222 13.18 22.56 40.57
CA GLY A 222 14.32 23.33 41.10
C GLY A 222 15.38 22.39 41.62
N VAL A 223 16.53 22.32 40.94
CA VAL A 223 17.67 21.52 41.38
C VAL A 223 18.83 22.46 41.63
N TYR A 224 19.12 22.70 42.91
CA TYR A 224 20.29 23.47 43.28
C TYR A 224 21.56 22.61 43.14
N ARG A 225 22.57 23.14 42.43
CA ARG A 225 23.85 22.48 42.19
C ARG A 225 24.97 23.33 42.78
N LYS A 226 25.67 22.81 43.78
CA LYS A 226 26.74 23.54 44.48
C LYS A 226 27.95 23.80 43.58
N ASP A 227 28.15 22.95 42.59
CA ASP A 227 29.23 23.00 41.59
C ASP A 227 28.97 24.02 40.47
N LEU A 228 27.77 24.60 40.39
CA LEU A 228 27.40 25.56 39.36
C LEU A 228 27.34 26.97 39.95
N ILE A 229 28.50 27.63 40.03
CA ILE A 229 28.57 29.04 40.45
C ILE A 229 28.24 29.92 39.24
N LEU A 230 27.12 30.65 39.30
CA LEU A 230 26.71 31.59 38.27
C LEU A 230 27.00 33.03 38.74
N ASN A 231 27.94 33.69 38.06
CA ASN A 231 28.11 35.14 38.16
C ASN A 231 27.30 35.76 37.02
N PHE A 232 26.29 36.55 37.37
CA PHE A 232 25.42 37.19 36.39
C PHE A 232 26.00 38.54 35.96
N GLU A 233 26.16 38.72 34.66
CA GLU A 233 26.42 40.03 34.05
C GLU A 233 25.10 40.55 33.46
N GLY A 234 24.41 41.44 34.19
CA GLY A 234 23.13 42.03 33.77
C GLY A 234 22.01 41.82 34.78
N SER A 235 20.77 42.15 34.37
CA SER A 235 19.60 41.99 35.23
C SER A 235 19.13 40.53 35.29
N GLU A 236 18.75 40.06 36.48
CA GLU A 236 18.27 38.69 36.70
C GLU A 236 17.07 38.36 35.80
N GLU A 237 16.16 39.32 35.63
CA GLU A 237 14.96 39.18 34.80
C GLU A 237 15.28 38.99 33.32
N GLU A 238 16.24 39.74 32.78
CA GLU A 238 16.67 39.63 31.38
C GLU A 238 17.39 38.31 31.12
N ILE A 239 18.22 37.86 32.05
CA ILE A 239 18.94 36.59 31.96
C ILE A 239 17.94 35.43 31.99
N ILE A 240 17.01 35.43 32.95
CA ILE A 240 15.98 34.38 33.05
C ILE A 240 15.12 34.36 31.77
N LYS A 241 14.70 35.53 31.27
CA LYS A 241 13.93 35.63 30.03
C LYS A 241 14.70 35.03 28.84
N THR A 242 15.98 35.38 28.70
CA THR A 242 16.84 34.93 27.60
C THR A 242 17.09 33.43 27.66
N VAL A 243 17.47 32.91 28.83
CA VAL A 243 17.72 31.47 29.01
C VAL A 243 16.44 30.67 28.81
N LEU A 244 15.30 31.15 29.31
CA LEU A 244 14.02 30.49 29.11
C LEU A 244 13.60 30.50 27.63
N LYS A 245 13.79 31.62 26.92
CA LYS A 245 13.51 31.72 25.48
C LYS A 245 14.35 30.68 24.71
N LEU A 246 15.66 30.66 24.96
CA LEU A 246 16.57 29.70 24.34
C LEU A 246 16.14 28.25 24.65
N TYR A 247 15.76 27.96 25.90
CA TYR A 247 15.25 26.65 26.29
C TYR A 247 14.00 26.29 25.50
N THR A 248 13.05 27.21 25.35
CA THR A 248 11.81 26.95 24.59
C THR A 248 12.09 26.70 23.11
N GLU A 249 13.03 27.42 22.49
CA GLU A 249 13.43 27.20 21.09
C GLU A 249 14.00 25.79 20.89
N PHE A 250 14.97 25.39 21.73
CA PHE A 250 15.54 24.04 21.66
C PHE A 250 14.50 22.97 21.99
N HIS A 251 13.63 23.21 22.97
CA HIS A 251 12.58 22.27 23.32
C HIS A 251 11.60 22.09 22.14
N ALA A 252 11.15 23.19 21.51
CA ALA A 252 10.33 23.15 20.31
C ALA A 252 11.02 22.40 19.16
N LYS A 253 12.33 22.61 18.97
CA LYS A 253 13.16 21.89 17.99
C LYS A 253 13.15 20.38 18.24
N PHE A 254 13.41 19.93 19.47
CA PHE A 254 13.44 18.50 19.78
C PHE A 254 12.07 17.85 19.74
N LEU A 255 11.00 18.56 20.15
CA LEU A 255 9.63 18.08 20.00
C LEU A 255 9.25 17.92 18.53
N SER A 256 9.57 18.91 17.68
CA SER A 256 9.23 18.86 16.26
C SER A 256 10.03 17.77 15.55
N LEU A 257 11.30 17.58 15.91
CA LEU A 257 12.15 16.51 15.42
C LEU A 257 11.68 15.12 15.90
N GLY A 258 11.35 14.97 17.18
CA GLY A 258 10.77 13.75 17.75
C GLY A 258 9.46 13.35 17.05
N HIS A 259 8.60 14.35 16.82
CA HIS A 259 7.36 14.18 16.07
C HIS A 259 7.57 13.76 14.63
N TRP A 260 8.47 14.43 13.91
CA TRP A 260 8.80 14.07 12.55
C TRP A 260 9.33 12.62 12.43
N ASN A 261 10.10 12.16 13.42
CA ASN A 261 10.49 10.74 13.48
C ASN A 261 9.32 9.81 13.72
N ALA A 262 8.42 10.13 14.65
CA ALA A 262 7.23 9.34 14.91
C ALA A 262 6.38 9.20 13.63
N LEU A 263 6.23 10.28 12.85
CA LEU A 263 5.55 10.25 11.56
C LEU A 263 6.24 9.29 10.57
N ASN A 264 7.56 9.37 10.42
CA ASN A 264 8.30 8.49 9.51
C ASN A 264 8.28 7.03 9.98
N LEU A 265 8.32 6.76 11.29
CA LEU A 265 8.19 5.41 11.85
C LEU A 265 6.78 4.84 11.61
N GLN A 266 5.72 5.65 11.80
CA GLN A 266 4.36 5.24 11.49
C GLN A 266 4.18 4.95 9.99
N ARG A 267 4.77 5.80 9.14
CA ARG A 267 4.74 5.64 7.69
C ARG A 267 5.45 4.36 7.26
N PHE A 268 6.62 4.06 7.83
CA PHE A 268 7.33 2.79 7.62
C PHE A 268 6.45 1.58 7.97
N ARG A 269 5.85 1.59 9.17
CA ARG A 269 4.95 0.51 9.63
C ARG A 269 3.74 0.32 8.72
N THR A 270 3.12 1.42 8.33
CA THR A 270 1.95 1.40 7.44
C THR A 270 2.33 0.83 6.08
N SER A 271 3.46 1.24 5.52
CA SER A 271 3.97 0.68 4.26
C SER A 271 4.26 -0.81 4.37
N LYS A 272 4.92 -1.28 5.45
CA LYS A 272 5.18 -2.71 5.66
C LYS A 272 3.89 -3.52 5.75
N ARG A 273 2.91 -3.06 6.52
CA ARG A 273 1.57 -3.69 6.58
C ARG A 273 0.90 -3.76 5.21
N ILE A 274 1.03 -2.72 4.39
CA ILE A 274 0.49 -2.72 3.02
C ILE A 274 1.24 -3.73 2.13
N GLN A 275 2.56 -3.84 2.24
CA GLN A 275 3.35 -4.84 1.51
C GLN A 275 2.91 -6.26 1.83
N ASP A 276 2.77 -6.60 3.12
CA ASP A 276 2.38 -7.95 3.55
C ASP A 276 0.98 -8.30 3.01
N ASN A 277 0.07 -7.33 2.99
CA ASN A 277 -1.26 -7.49 2.42
C ASN A 277 -1.23 -7.66 0.90
N LEU A 278 -0.40 -6.89 0.20
CA LEU A 278 -0.21 -7.02 -1.25
C LEU A 278 0.40 -8.37 -1.60
N GLU A 279 1.36 -8.86 -0.83
CA GLU A 279 1.99 -10.17 -1.03
C GLU A 279 0.97 -11.32 -0.96
N LYS A 280 0.09 -11.28 0.04
CA LYS A 280 -1.02 -12.24 0.15
C LYS A 280 -1.93 -12.17 -1.09
N LYS A 281 -2.31 -10.96 -1.53
CA LYS A 281 -3.16 -10.76 -2.72
C LYS A 281 -2.47 -11.22 -4.01
N ILE A 282 -1.19 -10.94 -4.18
CA ILE A 282 -0.37 -11.38 -5.32
C ILE A 282 -0.35 -12.91 -5.37
N LYS A 283 -0.11 -13.59 -4.24
CA LYS A 283 -0.14 -15.06 -4.17
C LYS A 283 -1.50 -15.63 -4.59
N THR A 284 -2.59 -15.03 -4.14
CA THR A 284 -3.95 -15.43 -4.54
C THR A 284 -4.19 -15.20 -6.03
N LEU A 285 -3.82 -14.04 -6.58
CA LEU A 285 -3.98 -13.74 -8.00
C LEU A 285 -3.15 -14.68 -8.89
N LYS A 286 -1.91 -15.01 -8.50
CA LYS A 286 -1.09 -16.00 -9.21
C LYS A 286 -1.77 -17.36 -9.28
N ARG A 287 -2.35 -17.83 -8.16
CA ARG A 287 -3.12 -19.08 -8.13
C ARG A 287 -4.34 -19.05 -9.04
N LEU A 288 -5.13 -17.97 -9.00
CA LEU A 288 -6.31 -17.81 -9.85
C LEU A 288 -5.94 -17.77 -11.33
N LEU A 289 -4.85 -17.08 -11.70
CA LEU A 289 -4.38 -17.01 -13.08
C LEU A 289 -3.95 -18.39 -13.59
N SER A 290 -3.22 -19.17 -12.78
CA SER A 290 -2.85 -20.54 -13.14
C SER A 290 -4.08 -21.43 -13.34
N LYS A 291 -5.09 -21.30 -12.47
CA LYS A 291 -6.36 -22.03 -12.59
C LYS A 291 -7.11 -21.68 -13.88
N GLU A 292 -7.32 -20.38 -14.16
CA GLU A 292 -7.97 -19.95 -15.40
C GLU A 292 -7.20 -20.40 -16.65
N ARG A 293 -5.86 -20.40 -16.60
CA ARG A 293 -5.03 -20.89 -17.71
C ARG A 293 -5.25 -22.38 -17.94
N GLN A 294 -5.26 -23.18 -16.88
CA GLN A 294 -5.52 -24.62 -16.97
C GLN A 294 -6.93 -24.89 -17.52
N GLU A 295 -7.96 -24.24 -16.97
CA GLU A 295 -9.34 -24.36 -17.44
C GLU A 295 -9.47 -23.99 -18.91
N LYS A 296 -8.79 -22.94 -19.36
CA LYS A 296 -8.77 -22.55 -20.77
C LYS A 296 -8.13 -23.64 -21.65
N ILE A 297 -6.95 -24.16 -21.26
CA ILE A 297 -6.27 -25.23 -22.00
C ILE A 297 -7.16 -26.47 -22.06
N THR A 298 -7.81 -26.85 -20.95
CA THR A 298 -8.71 -28.00 -20.91
C THR A 298 -9.90 -27.83 -21.85
N ARG A 299 -10.51 -26.63 -21.89
CA ARG A 299 -11.60 -26.33 -22.84
C ARG A 299 -11.13 -26.41 -24.28
N GLU A 300 -9.99 -25.80 -24.61
CA GLU A 300 -9.42 -25.85 -25.97
C GLU A 300 -9.12 -27.30 -26.39
N LEU A 301 -8.61 -28.14 -25.49
CA LEU A 301 -8.39 -29.57 -25.77
C LEU A 301 -9.71 -30.33 -25.94
N GLN A 302 -10.72 -30.06 -25.10
CA GLN A 302 -12.05 -30.66 -25.24
C GLN A 302 -12.68 -30.31 -26.59
N ASP A 303 -12.60 -29.05 -27.01
CA ASP A 303 -13.12 -28.58 -28.30
C ASP A 303 -12.42 -29.28 -29.48
N ILE A 304 -11.10 -29.47 -29.41
CA ILE A 304 -10.31 -30.20 -30.42
C ILE A 304 -10.74 -31.67 -30.49
N VAL A 305 -10.84 -32.33 -29.33
CA VAL A 305 -11.22 -33.76 -29.26
C VAL A 305 -12.65 -33.96 -29.76
N LEU A 306 -13.59 -33.10 -29.37
CA LEU A 306 -14.98 -33.15 -29.85
C LEU A 306 -15.06 -32.94 -31.37
N SER A 307 -14.26 -32.01 -31.91
CA SER A 307 -14.19 -31.78 -33.35
C SER A 307 -13.62 -32.99 -34.09
N LEU A 308 -12.59 -33.65 -33.53
CA LEU A 308 -12.01 -34.86 -34.10
C LEU A 308 -13.02 -36.02 -34.10
N LEU A 309 -13.72 -36.23 -32.97
CA LEU A 309 -14.76 -37.26 -32.85
C LEU A 309 -15.90 -37.03 -33.85
N ALA A 310 -16.32 -35.78 -34.04
CA ALA A 310 -17.33 -35.44 -35.05
C ALA A 310 -16.86 -35.74 -36.49
N LEU A 311 -15.57 -35.55 -36.79
CA LEU A 311 -14.99 -35.92 -38.08
C LEU A 311 -14.90 -37.43 -38.27
N GLU A 312 -14.51 -38.18 -37.23
CA GLU A 312 -14.50 -39.63 -37.25
C GLU A 312 -15.90 -40.19 -37.45
N GLU A 313 -16.88 -39.69 -36.68
CA GLU A 313 -18.28 -40.09 -36.81
C GLU A 313 -18.82 -39.80 -38.21
N LYS A 314 -18.47 -38.65 -38.79
CA LYS A 314 -18.81 -38.36 -40.19
C LYS A 314 -18.19 -39.37 -41.15
N LYS A 315 -16.90 -39.68 -41.02
CA LYS A 315 -16.24 -40.71 -41.86
C LYS A 315 -16.88 -42.08 -41.69
N PHE A 316 -17.26 -42.45 -40.46
CA PHE A 316 -17.96 -43.70 -40.18
C PHE A 316 -19.34 -43.73 -40.83
N ARG A 317 -20.13 -42.64 -40.75
CA ARG A 317 -21.40 -42.53 -41.46
C ARG A 317 -21.21 -42.60 -42.97
N ASP A 318 -20.20 -41.93 -43.53
CA ASP A 318 -19.86 -41.97 -44.96
C ASP A 318 -19.44 -43.39 -45.41
N LEU A 319 -18.87 -44.20 -44.51
CA LEU A 319 -18.50 -45.61 -44.75
C LEU A 319 -19.68 -46.57 -44.61
N GLU A 320 -20.55 -46.38 -43.60
CA GLU A 320 -21.75 -47.20 -43.38
C GLU A 320 -22.85 -46.92 -44.42
N SER A 321 -22.97 -45.66 -44.85
CA SER A 321 -23.75 -45.34 -46.02
C SER A 321 -23.00 -45.84 -47.25
N LYS A 322 -23.29 -47.05 -47.71
CA LYS A 322 -22.91 -47.58 -49.04
C LYS A 322 -23.60 -46.78 -50.16
N GLY A 323 -23.43 -45.47 -50.13
CA GLY A 323 -24.26 -44.51 -50.81
C GLY A 323 -23.40 -43.60 -51.68
N PHE A 324 -23.75 -43.50 -52.95
CA PHE A 324 -23.01 -42.69 -53.91
C PHE A 324 -23.71 -41.34 -54.08
N VAL A 325 -22.93 -40.26 -54.15
CA VAL A 325 -23.40 -38.93 -54.57
C VAL A 325 -23.08 -38.78 -56.05
N LEU A 326 -24.09 -38.41 -56.84
CA LEU A 326 -23.98 -38.20 -58.27
C LEU A 326 -23.95 -36.69 -58.55
N GLU A 327 -22.80 -36.17 -58.97
CA GLU A 327 -22.65 -34.78 -59.41
C GLU A 327 -22.80 -34.71 -60.93
N ILE A 328 -23.75 -33.95 -61.46
CA ILE A 328 -24.01 -33.81 -62.90
C ILE A 328 -23.79 -32.36 -63.32
N ASP A 329 -23.22 -32.15 -64.50
CA ASP A 329 -23.14 -30.83 -65.10
C ASP A 329 -24.53 -30.21 -65.28
N LYS A 330 -24.69 -28.99 -64.78
CA LYS A 330 -25.93 -28.22 -64.87
C LYS A 330 -26.33 -27.94 -66.33
N ASP A 331 -25.35 -27.76 -67.21
CA ASP A 331 -25.56 -27.39 -68.62
C ASP A 331 -25.78 -28.61 -69.55
N LEU A 332 -25.85 -29.81 -68.97
CA LEU A 332 -26.14 -31.04 -69.72
C LEU A 332 -27.62 -31.10 -70.14
N ASP A 333 -27.91 -31.68 -71.31
CA ASP A 333 -29.29 -31.86 -71.80
C ASP A 333 -30.15 -32.65 -70.79
N GLU A 334 -31.38 -32.18 -70.53
CA GLU A 334 -32.25 -32.73 -69.49
C GLU A 334 -32.61 -34.20 -69.72
N LYS A 335 -32.84 -34.60 -70.98
CA LYS A 335 -33.07 -36.02 -71.31
C LYS A 335 -31.86 -36.90 -71.00
N LEU A 336 -30.66 -36.34 -71.12
CA LEU A 336 -29.41 -37.04 -70.81
C LEU A 336 -29.18 -37.12 -69.31
N LYS A 337 -29.50 -36.06 -68.54
CA LYS A 337 -29.50 -36.09 -67.08
C LYS A 337 -30.42 -37.20 -66.54
N GLU A 338 -31.67 -37.26 -67.02
CA GLU A 338 -32.63 -38.29 -66.62
C GLU A 338 -32.12 -39.70 -66.91
N ARG A 339 -31.52 -39.92 -68.09
CA ARG A 339 -30.97 -41.22 -68.47
C ARG A 339 -29.79 -41.63 -67.59
N ILE A 340 -28.87 -40.72 -67.28
CA ILE A 340 -27.72 -40.98 -66.40
C ILE A 340 -28.19 -41.33 -64.99
N VAL A 341 -29.12 -40.54 -64.43
CA VAL A 341 -29.67 -40.79 -63.09
C VAL A 341 -30.37 -42.15 -63.03
N LYS A 342 -31.18 -42.49 -64.04
CA LYS A 342 -31.91 -43.76 -64.10
C LYS A 342 -30.96 -44.96 -64.16
N SER A 343 -29.99 -44.95 -65.08
CA SER A 343 -29.06 -46.08 -65.25
C SER A 343 -28.13 -46.29 -64.06
N LEU A 344 -27.69 -45.21 -63.39
CA LEU A 344 -26.82 -45.34 -62.22
C LEU A 344 -27.60 -45.72 -60.96
N LYS A 345 -28.86 -45.31 -60.80
CA LYS A 345 -29.72 -45.75 -59.68
C LYS A 345 -30.02 -47.26 -59.71
N GLU A 346 -29.97 -47.90 -60.88
CA GLU A 346 -30.16 -49.34 -61.02
C GLU A 346 -28.98 -50.15 -60.46
N HIS A 347 -27.77 -49.57 -60.41
CA HIS A 347 -26.53 -50.27 -60.05
C HIS A 347 -25.86 -49.73 -58.79
N PHE A 348 -26.16 -48.50 -58.39
CA PHE A 348 -25.59 -47.83 -57.24
C PHE A 348 -26.70 -47.26 -56.34
N SER A 349 -26.53 -47.39 -55.02
CA SER A 349 -27.41 -46.75 -54.04
C SER A 349 -27.11 -45.25 -54.01
N ILE A 350 -27.72 -44.47 -54.90
CA ILE A 350 -27.48 -43.03 -54.99
C ILE A 350 -28.25 -42.31 -53.88
N LEU A 351 -27.54 -41.62 -52.99
CA LEU A 351 -28.12 -40.87 -51.87
C LEU A 351 -28.62 -39.49 -52.31
N GLU A 352 -27.83 -38.82 -53.14
CA GLU A 352 -28.06 -37.42 -53.53
C GLU A 352 -27.59 -37.19 -54.96
N VAL A 353 -28.36 -36.41 -55.73
CA VAL A 353 -27.98 -35.94 -57.07
C VAL A 353 -27.82 -34.43 -57.00
N VAL A 354 -26.62 -33.94 -57.30
CA VAL A 354 -26.27 -32.51 -57.20
C VAL A 354 -25.93 -31.98 -58.59
N GLU A 355 -26.57 -30.90 -59.00
CA GLU A 355 -26.19 -30.19 -60.23
C GLU A 355 -25.09 -29.16 -59.93
N VAL A 356 -24.01 -29.19 -60.72
CA VAL A 356 -22.83 -28.36 -60.50
C VAL A 356 -22.47 -27.63 -61.80
N GLU A 357 -22.20 -26.33 -61.72
CA GLU A 357 -21.81 -25.51 -62.87
C GLU A 357 -20.35 -25.77 -63.29
N GLY A 358 -20.08 -25.85 -64.60
CA GLY A 358 -18.73 -25.96 -65.17
C GLY A 358 -18.12 -27.35 -65.12
N LEU A 359 -18.96 -28.37 -64.96
CA LEU A 359 -18.55 -29.77 -64.87
C LEU A 359 -18.58 -30.38 -66.28
N LEU A 360 -17.61 -31.17 -66.72
CA LEU A 360 -17.71 -31.84 -68.03
C LEU A 360 -18.27 -33.23 -67.80
N GLY A 361 -19.58 -33.44 -67.96
CA GLY A 361 -20.23 -34.75 -67.78
C GLY A 361 -20.80 -35.00 -66.38
N PHE A 362 -20.39 -36.09 -65.72
CA PHE A 362 -20.81 -36.39 -64.34
C PHE A 362 -19.71 -37.08 -63.51
N TYR A 363 -19.76 -36.92 -62.19
CA TYR A 363 -18.96 -37.68 -61.22
C TYR A 363 -19.84 -38.53 -60.33
N LEU A 364 -19.42 -39.77 -60.08
CA LEU A 364 -20.00 -40.62 -59.04
C LEU A 364 -19.00 -40.74 -57.89
N ARG A 365 -19.36 -40.26 -56.71
CA ARG A 365 -18.50 -40.24 -55.51
C ARG A 365 -19.11 -41.08 -54.41
N GLY A 366 -18.37 -42.08 -53.92
CA GLY A 366 -18.82 -42.97 -52.85
C GLY A 366 -17.77 -44.02 -52.53
N GLU A 367 -17.83 -44.61 -51.34
CA GLU A 367 -16.89 -45.67 -50.89
C GLU A 367 -15.40 -45.29 -51.01
N GLY A 368 -15.06 -44.01 -50.81
CA GLY A 368 -13.68 -43.53 -50.94
C GLY A 368 -13.13 -43.52 -52.38
N LYS A 369 -13.97 -43.75 -53.39
CA LYS A 369 -13.62 -43.70 -54.82
C LYS A 369 -14.35 -42.57 -55.52
N VAL A 370 -13.70 -42.01 -56.53
CA VAL A 370 -14.27 -41.00 -57.43
C VAL A 370 -14.21 -41.54 -58.84
N TYR A 371 -15.37 -41.69 -59.46
CA TYR A 371 -15.50 -42.07 -60.85
C TYR A 371 -15.82 -40.83 -61.68
N ASN A 372 -14.88 -40.45 -62.55
CA ASN A 372 -15.02 -39.33 -63.48
C ASN A 372 -15.47 -39.84 -64.85
N CYS A 373 -16.61 -39.39 -65.34
CA CYS A 373 -17.08 -39.70 -66.69
C CYS A 373 -17.37 -38.40 -67.44
N SER A 374 -16.41 -37.99 -68.27
CA SER A 374 -16.45 -36.70 -68.95
C SER A 374 -17.21 -36.71 -70.30
N ALA A 375 -17.76 -37.87 -70.70
CA ALA A 375 -18.57 -38.01 -71.92
C ALA A 375 -19.56 -39.19 -71.83
N LEU A 376 -20.71 -39.08 -72.52
CA LEU A 376 -21.75 -40.14 -72.57
C LEU A 376 -21.28 -41.48 -73.13
N LYS A 377 -20.36 -41.49 -74.11
CA LYS A 377 -19.74 -42.75 -74.61
C LYS A 377 -18.93 -43.47 -73.52
N GLN A 378 -18.50 -42.76 -72.48
CA GLN A 378 -17.83 -43.38 -71.34
C GLN A 378 -18.83 -44.00 -70.36
N LEU A 379 -20.11 -43.63 -70.34
CA LEU A 379 -21.13 -44.23 -69.45
C LEU A 379 -21.37 -45.70 -69.79
N GLU A 380 -21.62 -46.04 -71.07
CA GLU A 380 -21.85 -47.42 -71.51
C GLU A 380 -20.57 -48.28 -71.36
N PHE A 381 -19.41 -47.68 -71.59
CA PHE A 381 -18.11 -48.32 -71.31
C PHE A 381 -17.85 -48.49 -69.80
N PHE A 382 -18.29 -47.54 -68.97
CA PHE A 382 -18.13 -47.55 -67.52
C PHE A 382 -18.99 -48.63 -66.88
N ILE A 383 -20.27 -48.71 -67.27
CA ILE A 383 -21.21 -49.74 -66.79
C ILE A 383 -20.74 -51.13 -67.24
N SER A 384 -20.36 -51.31 -68.51
CA SER A 384 -19.90 -52.62 -69.01
C SER A 384 -18.61 -53.10 -68.35
N LYS A 385 -17.65 -52.21 -68.05
CA LYS A 385 -16.39 -52.55 -67.39
C LYS A 385 -16.56 -52.86 -65.89
N LEU A 386 -17.62 -52.37 -65.25
CA LEU A 386 -17.98 -52.66 -63.86
C LEU A 386 -18.72 -53.99 -63.72
N ILE A 387 -19.71 -54.25 -64.59
CA ILE A 387 -20.43 -55.54 -64.64
C ILE A 387 -19.44 -56.69 -64.91
N SER A 388 -18.45 -56.48 -65.80
CA SER A 388 -17.40 -57.49 -66.05
C SER A 388 -16.43 -57.73 -64.87
N LYS A 389 -16.43 -56.85 -63.85
CA LYS A 389 -15.62 -57.01 -62.64
C LYS A 389 -16.38 -57.69 -61.50
N GLU A 390 -17.71 -57.71 -61.52
CA GLU A 390 -18.51 -58.49 -60.55
C GLU A 390 -18.49 -60.01 -60.85
N ASP A 391 -18.12 -60.42 -62.07
CA ASP A 391 -17.90 -61.83 -62.44
C ASP A 391 -16.50 -62.37 -62.10
N LEU A 392 -15.65 -61.57 -61.44
CA LEU A 392 -14.36 -62.01 -60.89
C LEU A 392 -14.29 -61.63 -59.41
N SER A 393 -14.83 -62.53 -58.60
CA SER A 393 -14.70 -62.64 -57.14
C SER A 393 -13.33 -62.27 -56.59
#